data_AF-A0A929Y833-F1
#
_entry.id   AF-A0A929Y833-F1
#
_cell.length_a   1.000
_cell.length_b   1.000
_cell.length_c   1.000
_cell.angle_alpha   90.00
_cell.angle_beta   90.00
_cell.angle_gamma   90.00
#
_symmetry.space_group_name_H-M   'P 1'
#
loop_
_entity.id
_entity.type
_entity.pdbx_description
1 polymer ?
#
loop_
_entity_poly.entity_id
_entity_poly.type
_entity_poly.pdbx_seq_one_letter_code
_entity_poly.pdbx_strand_id
1 'polypeptide(L)'
;MKKLIYISSKHQAILVTGESAGQINLVKIDLGYVSSSKDNYQQIAAVVNAKFVDVDDIQIAGQDNQPTVNENNRGENDGKE
;
A
#
# COMPACT_ATOMS: atom_id res chain seq x y z
N MET A 1 -14.80 -4.51 -9.12
CA MET A 1 -13.64 -4.91 -8.29
C MET A 1 -13.27 -3.75 -7.37
N LYS A 2 -12.96 -4.02 -6.09
CA LYS A 2 -12.57 -2.99 -5.11
C LYS A 2 -11.23 -3.36 -4.47
N LYS A 3 -10.22 -2.51 -4.62
CA LYS A 3 -8.88 -2.68 -4.03
C LYS A 3 -8.52 -1.44 -3.23
N LEU A 4 -7.79 -1.63 -2.14
CA LEU A 4 -7.21 -0.54 -1.37
C LEU A 4 -5.69 -0.69 -1.43
N ILE A 5 -5.04 0.27 -2.09
CA ILE A 5 -3.58 0.32 -2.22
C ILE A 5 -3.05 1.17 -1.08
N TYR A 6 -2.22 0.58 -0.22
CA TYR A 6 -1.62 1.28 0.90
C TYR A 6 -0.26 1.87 0.53
N ILE A 7 -0.02 3.13 0.89
CA ILE A 7 1.23 3.85 0.66
C ILE A 7 1.84 4.17 2.03
N SER A 8 2.71 3.27 2.48
CA SER A 8 3.30 3.29 3.82
C SER A 8 4.05 4.57 4.16
N SER A 9 4.91 4.99 3.25
CA SER A 9 5.77 6.18 3.39
C SER A 9 5.02 7.50 3.56
N LYS A 10 3.70 7.54 3.29
CA LYS A 10 2.90 8.77 3.32
C LYS A 10 1.66 8.68 4.21
N HIS A 11 1.47 7.57 4.94
CA HIS A 11 0.23 7.31 5.70
C HIS A 11 -1.04 7.56 4.86
N GLN A 12 -1.00 7.15 3.60
CA GLN A 12 -2.07 7.36 2.63
C GLN A 12 -2.53 6.04 2.04
N ALA A 13 -3.77 6.01 1.56
CA ALA A 13 -4.25 4.91 0.74
C ALA A 13 -4.96 5.44 -0.50
N ILE A 14 -4.99 4.62 -1.54
CA ILE A 14 -5.79 4.84 -2.74
C ILE A 14 -6.85 3.74 -2.78
N LEU A 15 -8.12 4.13 -2.67
CA LEU A 15 -9.21 3.24 -2.96
C LEU A 15 -9.44 3.20 -4.48
N VAL A 16 -9.29 2.01 -5.03
CA VAL A 16 -9.52 1.71 -6.44
C VAL A 16 -10.86 0.99 -6.56
N THR A 17 -11.83 1.63 -7.21
CA THR A 17 -13.09 0.99 -7.59
C THR A 17 -13.22 0.99 -9.10
N GLY A 18 -13.83 -0.05 -9.64
CA GLY A 18 -14.14 -0.07 -11.07
C GLY A 18 -14.88 -1.33 -11.48
N GLU A 19 -15.71 -1.19 -12.51
CA GLU A 19 -16.48 -2.28 -13.10
C GLU A 19 -15.78 -2.85 -14.35
N SER A 20 -14.91 -2.06 -15.00
CA SER A 20 -14.13 -2.46 -16.17
C SER A 20 -12.82 -1.66 -16.26
N ALA A 21 -11.89 -2.09 -17.11
CA ALA A 21 -10.57 -1.46 -17.28
C ALA A 21 -10.61 0.02 -17.70
N GLY A 22 -11.71 0.48 -18.32
CA GLY A 22 -11.92 1.89 -18.71
C GLY A 22 -12.72 2.72 -17.70
N GLN A 23 -13.22 2.11 -16.62
CA GLN A 23 -14.08 2.77 -15.63
C GLN A 23 -13.49 2.57 -14.23
N ILE A 24 -12.31 3.13 -14.01
CA ILE A 24 -11.60 3.06 -12.73
C ILE A 24 -11.70 4.42 -12.05
N ASN A 25 -12.23 4.43 -10.84
CA ASN A 25 -12.21 5.58 -9.93
C ASN A 25 -11.10 5.38 -8.89
N LEU A 26 -10.31 6.43 -8.70
CA LEU A 26 -9.23 6.48 -7.72
C LEU A 26 -9.57 7.54 -6.68
N VAL A 27 -9.74 7.12 -5.42
CA VAL A 27 -10.00 8.04 -4.31
C VAL A 27 -8.84 7.99 -3.35
N LYS A 28 -8.20 9.15 -3.14
CA LYS A 28 -7.17 9.30 -2.11
C LYS A 28 -7.83 9.36 -0.74
N ILE A 29 -7.30 8.58 0.19
CA ILE A 29 -7.70 8.58 1.60
C ILE A 29 -6.48 8.97 2.42
N ASP A 30 -6.60 10.06 3.17
CA ASP A 30 -5.63 10.41 4.20
C ASP A 30 -5.96 9.62 5.46
N LEU A 31 -5.00 8.85 5.94
CA LEU A 31 -5.21 7.97 7.09
C LEU A 31 -4.83 8.68 8.39
N GLY A 32 -4.22 9.87 8.31
CA GLY A 32 -3.67 10.57 9.46
C GLY A 32 -2.48 9.85 10.09
N TYR A 33 -1.87 10.47 11.09
CA TYR A 33 -0.80 9.87 11.88
C TYR A 33 -1.38 8.87 12.89
N VAL A 34 -1.94 7.77 12.39
CA VAL A 34 -2.22 6.58 13.20
C VAL A 34 -0.93 5.79 13.16
N SER A 35 -0.48 5.29 14.31
CA SER A 35 0.68 4.41 14.41
C SER A 35 0.66 3.42 13.25
N SER A 36 1.70 3.48 12.42
CA SER A 36 1.75 2.91 11.07
C SER A 36 1.95 1.40 11.08
N SER A 37 1.11 0.68 11.82
CA SER A 37 1.09 -0.77 11.76
C SER A 37 0.30 -1.22 10.52
N LYS A 38 0.87 -2.16 9.77
CA LYS A 38 0.23 -2.84 8.63
C LYS A 38 -1.17 -3.36 8.99
N ASP A 39 -1.34 -3.77 10.24
CA ASP A 39 -2.60 -4.28 10.81
C ASP A 39 -3.74 -3.25 10.82
N ASN A 40 -3.43 -1.96 11.06
CA ASN A 40 -4.44 -0.89 11.01
C ASN A 40 -4.99 -0.74 9.59
N TYR A 41 -4.15 -0.91 8.58
CA TYR A 41 -4.54 -0.74 7.19
C TYR A 41 -5.30 -1.93 6.62
N GLN A 42 -4.99 -3.14 7.09
CA GLN A 42 -5.81 -4.32 6.82
C GLN A 42 -7.22 -4.18 7.41
N GLN A 43 -7.35 -3.62 8.62
CA GLN A 43 -8.66 -3.34 9.23
C GLN A 43 -9.45 -2.32 8.40
N ILE A 44 -8.82 -1.24 7.93
CA ILE A 44 -9.48 -0.27 7.05
C ILE A 44 -9.94 -0.92 5.75
N ALA A 45 -9.11 -1.76 5.12
CA ALA A 45 -9.48 -2.52 3.93
C ALA A 45 -10.71 -3.42 4.18
N ALA A 46 -10.78 -4.08 5.33
CA ALA A 46 -11.92 -4.90 5.74
C ALA A 46 -13.20 -4.05 5.92
N VAL A 47 -13.11 -2.90 6.59
CA VAL A 47 -14.25 -1.97 6.78
C VAL A 47 -14.81 -1.48 5.44
N VAL A 48 -13.94 -1.15 4.49
CA VAL A 48 -14.39 -0.73 3.15
C VAL A 48 -14.68 -1.90 2.21
N ASN A 49 -14.60 -3.15 2.67
CA ASN A 49 -14.78 -4.36 1.87
C ASN A 49 -13.92 -4.34 0.57
N ALA A 50 -12.65 -3.99 0.72
CA ALA A 50 -11.68 -3.91 -0.36
C ALA A 50 -10.56 -4.94 -0.16
N LYS A 51 -10.02 -5.46 -1.25
CA LYS A 51 -8.78 -6.25 -1.18
C LYS A 51 -7.63 -5.31 -0.79
N PHE A 52 -6.95 -5.60 0.31
CA PHE A 52 -5.71 -4.93 0.69
C PHE A 52 -4.59 -5.26 -0.31
N VAL A 53 -3.86 -4.23 -0.73
CA VAL A 53 -2.67 -4.35 -1.58
C VAL A 53 -1.61 -3.43 -0.99
N ASP A 54 -0.46 -3.99 -0.65
CA ASP A 54 0.70 -3.19 -0.28
C ASP A 54 1.32 -2.58 -1.55
N VAL A 55 1.69 -1.30 -1.54
CA VAL A 55 2.34 -0.69 -2.70
C VAL A 55 3.66 -1.39 -3.03
N ASP A 56 4.35 -1.89 -2.00
CA ASP A 56 5.61 -2.62 -2.17
C ASP A 56 5.39 -3.99 -2.89
N ASP A 57 4.18 -4.55 -2.84
CA ASP A 57 3.80 -5.79 -3.55
C ASP A 57 3.39 -5.54 -5.02
N ILE A 58 3.24 -4.28 -5.45
CA ILE A 58 2.85 -3.96 -6.83
C ILE A 58 4.08 -4.01 -7.72
N GLN A 59 4.19 -5.07 -8.53
CA GLN A 59 5.22 -5.16 -9.57
C GLN A 59 4.99 -4.08 -10.63
N ILE A 60 6.02 -3.28 -10.88
CA ILE A 60 6.03 -2.31 -11.98
C ILE A 60 6.40 -3.07 -13.27
N ALA A 61 5.54 -2.98 -14.29
CA ALA A 61 5.82 -3.59 -15.59
C ALA A 61 7.14 -3.05 -16.16
N GLY A 62 8.08 -3.94 -16.47
CA GLY A 62 9.45 -3.60 -16.88
C GLY A 62 10.51 -3.73 -15.78
N GLN A 63 10.12 -4.00 -14.53
CA GLN A 63 11.03 -4.49 -13.50
C GLN A 63 10.96 -6.02 -13.44
N ASP A 64 11.74 -6.70 -14.28
CA ASP A 64 11.87 -8.15 -14.24
C ASP A 64 12.46 -8.58 -12.88
N ASN A 65 11.62 -9.11 -11.99
CA ASN A 65 11.98 -9.77 -10.71
C ASN A 65 12.90 -8.99 -9.76
N GLN A 66 13.17 -7.72 -10.01
CA GLN A 66 13.94 -6.90 -9.11
C GLN A 66 12.99 -6.41 -8.01
N PRO A 67 13.24 -6.74 -6.72
CA PRO A 67 12.40 -6.22 -5.65
C PRO A 67 12.34 -4.71 -5.78
N THR A 68 11.17 -4.13 -5.53
CA THR A 68 11.03 -2.68 -5.35
C THR A 68 11.91 -2.33 -4.16
N VAL A 69 13.18 -1.99 -4.41
CA VAL A 69 14.08 -1.50 -3.38
C VAL A 69 13.55 -0.12 -3.01
N ASN A 70 12.65 -0.09 -2.04
CA ASN A 70 12.26 1.12 -1.37
C ASN A 70 13.49 1.52 -0.54
N GLU A 71 14.26 2.52 -0.99
CA GLU A 71 15.47 3.05 -0.32
C GLU A 71 15.20 3.66 1.08
N ASN A 72 14.08 3.31 1.72
CA ASN A 72 13.83 3.55 3.14
C ASN A 72 14.46 2.50 4.06
N ASN A 73 15.28 1.58 3.53
CA ASN A 73 16.26 0.85 4.34
C ASN A 73 17.44 1.76 4.71
N ARG A 74 17.18 2.82 5.48
CA ARG A 74 18.23 3.45 6.27
C ARG A 74 18.46 2.52 7.45
N GLY A 75 19.43 1.63 7.29
CA GLY A 75 19.77 0.61 8.27
C GLY A 75 19.96 1.20 9.66
N GLU A 76 19.07 0.83 10.58
CA GLU A 76 19.44 0.65 11.97
C GLU A 76 19.56 -0.85 12.18
N ASN A 77 20.81 -1.28 12.05
CA ASN A 77 21.29 -2.60 12.37
C ASN A 77 20.99 -2.86 13.85
N ASP A 78 19.97 -3.68 14.15
CA ASP A 78 19.88 -4.43 15.41
C ASP A 78 20.97 -5.51 15.41
N GLY A 79 22.21 -5.06 15.53
CA GLY A 79 23.42 -5.88 15.55
C GLY A 79 24.13 -5.69 16.88
N LYS A 80 23.81 -6.59 17.82
CA LYS A 80 24.46 -6.76 19.12
C LYS A 80 25.98 -6.88 18.98
N GLU A 81 26.71 -6.13 19.80
CA GLU A 81 27.76 -6.67 20.69
C GLU A 81 27.73 -5.90 22.01
#